data_AF-A0A1V6QPA3-F1
#
_entry.id   AF-A0A1V6QPA3-F1
#
_cell.length_a   1.000
_cell.length_b   1.000
_cell.length_c   1.000
_cell.angle_alpha   90.00
_cell.angle_beta   90.00
_cell.angle_gamma   90.00
#
_symmetry.space_group_name_H-M   'P 1'
#
loop_
_entity.id
_entity.type
_entity.pdbx_description
1 polymer ?
#
loop_
_entity_poly.entity_id
_entity_poly.type
_entity_poly.pdbx_seq_one_letter_code
_entity_poly.pdbx_strand_id
1 'polypeptide(L)'
;MHIKVDHFSLTTHLNYSTTHHTMETTKLQMDMHKSNSWLYYKLGIHTLGLVLRSGITITSPDPKADAKLQVTSGVHHGGTLKVIVAGLPRTGTMSMKHAVEELGYGPCFHLAEPLCQFDNLRKSAAIVHTKDTALRRCKLATLFQGCEVTLEVPGSACLPDLLEMYPDAKVILTERTSAAVWLRSWRGFGIDLRSDCFRWVGYWVPGMVAANDLYRGWMQLLAERLGVEAEPSEELYHAYNA
;
A
#
# COMPACT_ATOMS: atom_id res chain seq x y z
N MET A 1 -12.50 -2.28 2.31
CA MET A 1 -11.34 -2.06 1.44
C MET A 1 -11.85 -2.30 0.05
N HIS A 2 -12.08 -1.24 -0.71
CA HIS A 2 -12.43 -1.37 -2.12
C HIS A 2 -11.12 -1.32 -2.91
N ILE A 3 -10.88 -2.34 -3.74
CA ILE A 3 -9.74 -2.39 -4.64
C ILE A 3 -10.33 -2.07 -6.02
N LYS A 4 -9.97 -0.92 -6.58
CA LYS A 4 -10.35 -0.59 -7.96
C LYS A 4 -9.27 -1.18 -8.87
N VAL A 5 -9.66 -2.15 -9.67
CA VAL A 5 -8.85 -2.71 -10.76
C VAL A 5 -9.64 -2.42 -12.03
N ASP A 6 -9.09 -1.57 -12.91
CA ASP A 6 -9.77 -1.26 -14.16
C ASP A 6 -9.67 -2.45 -15.13
N HIS A 7 -10.78 -3.15 -15.36
CA HIS A 7 -11.01 -3.94 -16.58
C HIS A 7 -12.50 -4.02 -16.97
N PHE A 8 -12.71 -3.88 -18.28
CA PHE A 8 -13.94 -3.85 -19.07
C PHE A 8 -15.02 -4.90 -18.71
N SER A 9 -16.27 -4.46 -18.67
CA SER A 9 -17.48 -5.29 -18.56
C SER A 9 -17.80 -6.02 -19.87
N LEU A 10 -18.11 -7.32 -19.78
CA LEU A 10 -18.97 -8.02 -20.75
C LEU A 10 -20.00 -8.87 -20.00
N THR A 11 -21.26 -8.49 -20.20
CA THR A 11 -22.47 -9.14 -19.70
C THR A 11 -22.70 -10.44 -20.48
N THR A 12 -23.07 -11.53 -19.79
CA THR A 12 -23.84 -12.60 -20.44
C THR A 12 -24.74 -13.27 -19.41
N HIS A 13 -26.05 -13.20 -19.67
CA HIS A 13 -27.11 -13.88 -18.95
C HIS A 13 -27.07 -15.39 -19.21
N LEU A 14 -27.37 -16.21 -18.19
CA LEU A 14 -28.06 -17.50 -18.35
C LEU A 14 -28.75 -17.90 -17.03
N ASN A 15 -29.98 -18.40 -17.17
CA ASN A 15 -30.99 -18.59 -16.13
C ASN A 15 -30.93 -19.96 -15.44
N TYR A 16 -31.31 -19.95 -14.15
CA TYR A 16 -32.06 -20.93 -13.35
C TYR A 16 -31.64 -22.41 -13.27
N SER A 17 -31.36 -22.86 -12.05
CA SER A 17 -32.19 -23.90 -11.39
C SER A 17 -31.99 -23.92 -9.88
N THR A 18 -33.12 -23.82 -9.19
CA THR A 18 -33.28 -23.77 -7.73
C THR A 18 -33.27 -25.19 -7.16
N THR A 19 -32.45 -25.45 -6.15
CA THR A 19 -32.71 -26.52 -5.18
C THR A 19 -32.53 -25.96 -3.77
N HIS A 20 -33.62 -25.97 -3.01
CA HIS A 20 -33.68 -25.53 -1.62
C HIS A 20 -33.04 -26.59 -0.73
N HIS A 21 -31.97 -26.23 -0.03
CA HIS A 21 -31.59 -26.86 1.23
C HIS A 21 -31.60 -25.81 2.34
N THR A 22 -32.55 -25.96 3.25
CA THR A 22 -32.62 -25.26 4.54
C THR A 22 -31.44 -25.69 5.41
N MET A 23 -30.47 -24.80 5.56
CA MET A 23 -29.42 -24.88 6.59
C MET A 23 -29.71 -23.79 7.62
N GLU A 24 -30.03 -24.17 8.85
CA GLU A 24 -30.06 -23.26 9.99
C GLU A 24 -28.70 -22.56 10.11
N THR A 25 -28.68 -21.25 9.84
CA THR A 25 -27.47 -20.45 9.94
C THR A 25 -27.32 -20.00 11.40
N THR A 26 -26.41 -20.64 12.14
CA THR A 26 -25.95 -20.11 13.42
C THR A 26 -25.23 -18.78 13.14
N LYS A 27 -25.89 -17.66 13.41
CA LYS A 27 -25.29 -16.32 13.32
C LYS A 27 -24.21 -16.18 14.40
N LEU A 28 -22.94 -16.28 14.00
CA LEU A 28 -21.83 -15.74 14.78
C LEU A 28 -21.79 -14.23 14.59
N GLN A 29 -22.34 -13.50 15.56
CA GLN A 29 -22.29 -12.05 15.61
C GLN A 29 -21.00 -11.63 16.32
N MET A 30 -20.00 -11.15 15.55
CA MET A 30 -18.78 -10.55 16.08
C MET A 30 -19.05 -9.09 16.43
N ASP A 31 -19.03 -8.77 17.73
CA ASP A 31 -19.13 -7.41 18.25
C ASP A 31 -17.74 -6.74 18.23
N MET A 32 -17.54 -5.81 17.29
CA MET A 32 -16.29 -5.06 17.11
C MET A 32 -16.04 -3.99 18.20
N HIS A 33 -16.94 -3.83 19.19
CA HIS A 33 -16.78 -2.83 20.25
C HIS A 33 -16.18 -3.36 21.56
N LYS A 34 -15.80 -4.65 21.64
CA LYS A 34 -15.12 -5.20 22.82
C LYS A 34 -13.63 -5.43 22.57
N SER A 35 -12.81 -4.67 23.29
CA SER A 35 -11.38 -4.94 23.46
C SER A 35 -11.22 -6.23 24.27
N ASN A 36 -10.78 -7.31 23.63
CA ASN A 36 -10.30 -8.49 24.33
C ASN A 36 -8.80 -8.64 24.07
N SER A 37 -8.05 -8.11 25.03
CA SER A 37 -6.64 -8.36 25.25
C SER A 37 -6.43 -9.84 25.61
N TRP A 38 -5.90 -10.65 24.70
CA TRP A 38 -5.06 -11.79 25.07
C TRP A 38 -4.15 -12.27 23.93
N LEU A 39 -2.84 -12.11 24.18
CA LEU A 39 -1.69 -12.87 23.69
C LEU A 39 -1.19 -12.75 22.23
N TYR A 40 -0.28 -11.79 22.06
CA TYR A 40 1.09 -12.12 21.65
C TYR A 40 1.72 -13.03 22.73
N TYR A 41 1.73 -14.35 22.56
CA TYR A 41 2.83 -15.25 23.00
C TYR A 41 2.49 -16.74 22.75
N LYS A 42 2.99 -17.33 21.65
CA LYS A 42 3.70 -18.63 21.65
C LYS A 42 3.85 -19.17 20.23
N LEU A 43 5.10 -19.49 19.92
CA LEU A 43 5.55 -20.36 18.84
C LEU A 43 4.69 -21.61 18.68
N GLY A 44 4.69 -22.16 17.46
CA GLY A 44 4.51 -23.60 17.29
C GLY A 44 4.23 -23.97 15.85
N ILE A 45 5.27 -24.44 15.16
CA ILE A 45 5.14 -25.34 14.01
C ILE A 45 4.20 -26.47 14.44
N HIS A 46 2.95 -26.47 13.97
CA HIS A 46 2.05 -27.62 13.80
C HIS A 46 0.63 -27.13 13.46
N THR A 47 0.40 -26.79 12.20
CA THR A 47 -0.89 -27.04 11.51
C THR A 47 -0.64 -27.22 10.01
N LEU A 48 0.37 -28.03 9.68
CA LEU A 48 0.58 -28.65 8.35
C LEU A 48 -0.46 -29.75 8.08
N GLY A 49 -1.72 -29.58 8.48
CA GLY A 49 -2.71 -30.66 8.54
C GLY A 49 -4.05 -30.39 7.85
N LEU A 50 -4.26 -29.22 7.27
CA LEU A 50 -5.61 -28.79 6.87
C LEU A 50 -5.75 -28.25 5.43
N VAL A 51 -4.77 -28.51 4.56
CA VAL A 51 -4.84 -28.18 3.12
C VAL A 51 -5.12 -29.40 2.23
N LEU A 52 -5.22 -30.61 2.78
CA LEU A 52 -5.48 -31.84 1.98
C LEU A 52 -6.96 -32.28 1.92
N ARG A 53 -7.93 -31.36 2.07
CA ARG A 53 -9.37 -31.70 1.91
C ARG A 53 -10.23 -30.71 1.13
N SER A 54 -9.62 -29.90 0.27
CA SER A 54 -10.35 -29.17 -0.78
C SER A 54 -9.60 -29.35 -2.08
N GLY A 55 -10.16 -30.16 -2.98
CA GLY A 55 -9.57 -30.52 -4.28
C GLY A 55 -9.45 -29.33 -5.24
N ILE A 56 -8.59 -28.38 -4.91
CA ILE A 56 -8.21 -27.26 -5.77
C ILE A 56 -7.04 -27.76 -6.62
N THR A 57 -7.32 -27.99 -7.90
CA THR A 57 -6.27 -28.24 -8.90
C THR A 57 -5.74 -26.87 -9.33
N ILE A 58 -4.49 -26.58 -8.97
CA ILE A 58 -3.73 -25.42 -9.47
C ILE A 58 -3.10 -25.84 -10.80
N THR A 59 -3.55 -25.27 -11.92
CA THR A 59 -2.82 -25.36 -13.19
C THR A 59 -1.72 -24.31 -13.23
N SER A 60 -0.52 -24.69 -13.63
CA SER A 60 0.63 -23.79 -13.80
C SER A 60 0.40 -22.73 -14.88
N PRO A 61 1.05 -21.55 -14.81
CA PRO A 61 0.93 -20.48 -15.82
C PRO A 61 1.36 -20.95 -17.22
N ASP A 62 0.68 -20.45 -18.27
CA ASP A 62 0.95 -20.75 -19.69
C ASP A 62 2.11 -19.89 -20.23
N PRO A 63 3.27 -20.49 -20.57
CA PRO A 63 4.45 -19.76 -21.04
C PRO A 63 4.28 -19.10 -22.42
N LYS A 64 3.18 -19.35 -23.14
CA LYS A 64 2.92 -18.72 -24.45
C LYS A 64 2.23 -17.37 -24.36
N ALA A 65 1.56 -17.06 -23.25
CA ALA A 65 0.93 -15.76 -23.03
C ALA A 65 1.99 -14.66 -22.83
N ASP A 66 3.13 -15.00 -22.21
CA ASP A 66 4.19 -14.05 -21.87
C ASP A 66 5.08 -13.67 -23.07
N ALA A 67 5.06 -14.46 -24.15
CA ALA A 67 5.91 -14.25 -25.32
C ALA A 67 5.45 -13.08 -26.24
N LYS A 68 4.29 -12.46 -25.99
CA LYS A 68 3.72 -11.42 -26.85
C LYS A 68 3.94 -9.98 -26.38
N LEU A 69 4.61 -9.75 -25.25
CA LEU A 69 4.93 -8.41 -24.78
C LEU A 69 6.35 -7.99 -25.24
N GLN A 70 6.48 -7.45 -26.44
CA GLN A 70 7.69 -6.70 -26.82
C GLN A 70 7.44 -5.21 -26.60
N VAL A 71 8.18 -4.61 -25.66
CA VAL A 71 8.12 -3.17 -25.33
C VAL A 71 9.40 -2.48 -25.79
N THR A 72 9.22 -1.34 -26.45
CA THR A 72 10.25 -0.48 -27.02
C THR A 72 11.04 0.26 -25.94
N SER A 73 12.35 0.32 -26.13
CA SER A 73 13.40 0.84 -25.26
C SER A 73 13.28 2.33 -24.91
N GLY A 74 13.02 2.60 -23.62
CA GLY A 74 13.37 3.84 -22.93
C GLY A 74 14.58 3.64 -22.02
N VAL A 75 15.15 4.70 -21.44
CA VAL A 75 16.31 4.60 -20.54
C VAL A 75 15.89 3.93 -19.23
N HIS A 76 16.01 2.60 -19.18
CA HIS A 76 15.71 1.79 -18.02
C HIS A 76 16.74 2.03 -16.92
N HIS A 77 16.32 2.67 -15.84
CA HIS A 77 17.07 2.64 -14.57
C HIS A 77 16.85 1.23 -14.01
N GLY A 78 17.92 0.54 -13.59
CA GLY A 78 17.92 -0.90 -13.25
C GLY A 78 17.08 -1.35 -12.04
N GLY A 79 15.92 -0.75 -11.80
CA GLY A 79 14.94 -1.15 -10.81
C GLY A 79 13.80 -1.98 -11.41
N THR A 80 13.26 -2.88 -10.60
CA THR A 80 12.32 -3.94 -10.97
C THR A 80 10.91 -3.68 -10.44
N LEU A 81 10.51 -2.42 -10.23
CA LEU A 81 9.18 -2.15 -9.68
C LEU A 81 8.11 -2.64 -10.68
N LYS A 82 7.37 -3.67 -10.26
CA LYS A 82 6.26 -4.29 -11.01
C LYS A 82 4.91 -3.79 -10.51
N VAL A 83 4.82 -3.40 -9.24
CA VAL A 83 3.57 -2.95 -8.61
C VAL A 83 3.80 -1.68 -7.78
N ILE A 84 2.96 -0.67 -7.99
CA ILE A 84 2.94 0.58 -7.22
C ILE A 84 1.61 0.65 -6.50
N VAL A 85 1.62 0.55 -5.17
CA VAL A 85 0.43 0.75 -4.34
C VAL A 85 0.33 2.22 -3.98
N ALA A 86 -0.55 2.93 -4.69
CA ALA A 86 -0.75 4.37 -4.59
C ALA A 86 -1.76 4.77 -3.50
N GLY A 87 -2.20 3.86 -2.63
CA GLY A 87 -3.09 4.22 -1.52
C GLY A 87 -2.46 5.24 -0.56
N LEU A 88 -3.28 6.17 -0.05
CA LEU A 88 -2.88 7.00 1.09
C LEU A 88 -2.49 6.12 2.28
N PRO A 89 -1.63 6.60 3.18
CA PRO A 89 -1.44 5.96 4.47
C PRO A 89 -2.77 5.71 5.17
N ARG A 90 -2.82 4.62 5.94
CA ARG A 90 -4.02 4.19 6.68
C ARG A 90 -5.17 3.70 5.79
N THR A 91 -4.92 3.37 4.53
CA THR A 91 -5.90 2.71 3.62
C THR A 91 -5.80 1.18 3.57
N GLY A 92 -4.99 0.56 4.44
CA GLY A 92 -4.81 -0.90 4.49
C GLY A 92 -3.52 -1.40 3.83
N THR A 93 -2.51 -0.54 3.75
CA THR A 93 -1.21 -0.79 3.09
C THR A 93 -0.46 -2.01 3.61
N MET A 94 -0.43 -2.25 4.92
CA MET A 94 0.15 -3.50 5.47
C MET A 94 -0.60 -4.76 5.02
N SER A 95 -1.94 -4.73 5.01
CA SER A 95 -2.73 -5.86 4.50
C SER A 95 -2.50 -6.04 2.99
N MET A 96 -2.39 -4.95 2.25
CA MET A 96 -2.05 -4.99 0.82
C MET A 96 -0.66 -5.57 0.58
N LYS A 97 0.33 -5.20 1.39
CA LYS A 97 1.69 -5.78 1.36
C LYS A 97 1.62 -7.30 1.49
N HIS A 98 0.93 -7.80 2.51
CA HIS A 98 0.77 -9.25 2.68
C HIS A 98 0.08 -9.91 1.50
N ALA A 99 -0.99 -9.30 0.97
CA ALA A 99 -1.71 -9.84 -0.17
C ALA A 99 -0.84 -9.94 -1.44
N VAL A 100 -0.02 -8.93 -1.75
CA VAL A 100 0.85 -8.99 -2.93
C VAL A 100 2.00 -9.98 -2.74
N GLU A 101 2.50 -10.15 -1.51
CA GLU A 101 3.50 -11.17 -1.17
C GLU A 101 2.94 -12.59 -1.34
N GLU A 102 1.69 -12.82 -0.93
CA GLU A 102 0.97 -14.09 -1.17
C GLU A 102 0.77 -14.39 -2.66
N LEU A 103 0.60 -13.34 -3.48
CA LEU A 103 0.50 -13.45 -4.95
C LEU A 103 1.87 -13.64 -5.64
N GLY A 104 2.96 -13.71 -4.88
CA GLY A 104 4.31 -13.95 -5.40
C GLY A 104 5.07 -12.69 -5.82
N TYR A 105 4.60 -11.49 -5.44
CA TYR A 105 5.34 -10.25 -5.66
C TYR A 105 6.21 -9.91 -4.45
N GLY A 106 7.47 -9.58 -4.69
CA GLY A 106 8.37 -9.11 -3.65
C GLY A 106 9.82 -9.14 -4.10
N PRO A 107 10.74 -8.47 -3.39
CA PRO A 107 10.55 -7.77 -2.12
C PRO A 107 9.67 -6.52 -2.17
N CYS A 108 8.97 -6.21 -1.08
CA CYS A 108 8.11 -5.02 -0.94
C CYS A 108 8.82 -3.91 -0.15
N PHE A 109 8.76 -2.67 -0.60
CA PHE A 109 9.13 -1.52 0.21
C PHE A 109 7.93 -1.04 1.03
N HIS A 110 8.08 -1.00 2.36
CA HIS A 110 7.11 -0.39 3.28
C HIS A 110 7.83 0.26 4.48
N LEU A 111 7.43 1.47 4.87
CA LEU A 111 8.05 2.23 5.98
C LEU A 111 7.95 1.59 7.38
N ALA A 112 7.17 0.52 7.49
CA ALA A 112 6.95 -0.20 8.74
C ALA A 112 7.88 -1.43 8.86
N GLU A 113 8.72 -1.68 7.87
CA GLU A 113 9.69 -2.76 7.94
C GLU A 113 10.79 -2.45 8.96
N PRO A 114 11.11 -3.40 9.85
CA PRO A 114 12.05 -3.16 10.96
C PRO A 114 13.51 -3.05 10.50
N LEU A 115 13.89 -3.72 9.40
CA LEU A 115 15.24 -3.65 8.87
C LEU A 115 15.44 -2.32 8.12
N CYS A 116 16.49 -1.58 8.50
CA CYS A 116 16.86 -0.28 7.89
C CYS A 116 15.78 0.82 7.99
N GLN A 117 14.83 0.70 8.93
CA GLN A 117 13.68 1.60 9.04
C GLN A 117 14.08 3.08 9.08
N PHE A 118 15.10 3.43 9.87
CA PHE A 118 15.53 4.82 10.04
C PHE A 118 16.22 5.40 8.80
N ASP A 119 17.04 4.62 8.11
CA ASP A 119 17.67 5.05 6.86
C ASP A 119 16.62 5.22 5.76
N ASN A 120 15.64 4.32 5.69
CA ASN A 120 14.52 4.43 4.76
C ASN A 120 13.68 5.67 5.05
N LEU A 121 13.39 5.97 6.32
CA LEU A 121 12.72 7.22 6.71
C LEU A 121 13.52 8.45 6.27
N ARG A 122 14.84 8.47 6.52
CA ARG A 122 15.71 9.60 6.16
C ARG A 122 15.78 9.82 4.64
N LYS A 123 15.95 8.75 3.86
CA LYS A 123 15.96 8.79 2.40
C LYS A 123 14.61 9.24 1.85
N SER A 124 13.52 8.71 2.40
CA SER A 124 12.15 9.07 2.01
C SER A 124 11.85 10.53 2.29
N ALA A 125 12.24 11.04 3.47
CA ALA A 125 12.12 12.46 3.80
C ALA A 125 12.89 13.32 2.77
N ALA A 126 14.13 12.95 2.47
CA ALA A 126 14.92 13.67 1.48
C ALA A 126 14.28 13.65 0.07
N ILE A 127 13.57 12.58 -0.31
CA ILE A 127 12.88 12.45 -1.60
C ILE A 127 11.69 13.41 -1.68
N VAL A 128 10.80 13.42 -0.69
CA VAL A 128 9.59 14.27 -0.73
C VAL A 128 9.92 15.78 -0.70
N HIS A 129 11.09 16.15 -0.17
CA HIS A 129 11.60 17.53 -0.18
C HIS A 129 12.43 17.87 -1.44
N THR A 130 12.69 16.92 -2.33
CA THR A 130 13.48 17.18 -3.54
C THR A 130 12.60 17.75 -4.65
N LYS A 131 12.82 19.01 -5.04
CA LYS A 131 12.06 19.66 -6.14
C LYS A 131 12.55 19.24 -7.52
N ASP A 132 13.87 19.11 -7.69
CA ASP A 132 14.47 18.69 -8.95
C ASP A 132 14.07 17.26 -9.32
N THR A 133 13.38 17.11 -10.45
CA THR A 133 12.79 15.84 -10.88
C THR A 133 13.86 14.79 -11.16
N ALA A 134 14.97 15.14 -11.83
CA ALA A 134 16.03 14.20 -12.15
C ALA A 134 16.68 13.63 -10.87
N LEU A 135 17.02 14.50 -9.92
CA LEU A 135 17.57 14.10 -8.63
C LEU A 135 16.57 13.29 -7.81
N ARG A 136 15.28 13.66 -7.82
CA ARG A 136 14.22 12.91 -7.13
C ARG A 136 14.12 11.49 -7.69
N ARG A 137 14.14 11.32 -9.02
CA ARG A 137 14.13 10.02 -9.70
C ARG A 137 15.37 9.18 -9.38
N CYS A 138 16.56 9.77 -9.36
CA CYS A 138 17.79 9.08 -8.93
C CYS A 138 17.69 8.56 -7.49
N LYS A 139 17.16 9.38 -6.57
CA LYS A 139 16.94 8.98 -5.17
C LYS A 139 15.88 7.87 -5.05
N LEU A 140 14.79 7.94 -5.81
CA LEU A 140 13.75 6.90 -5.87
C LEU A 140 14.33 5.57 -6.38
N ALA A 141 15.11 5.60 -7.46
CA ALA A 141 15.77 4.41 -8.00
C ALA A 141 16.71 3.75 -6.97
N THR A 142 17.45 4.58 -6.22
CA THR A 142 18.33 4.08 -5.15
C THR A 142 17.53 3.51 -3.97
N LEU A 143 16.41 4.15 -3.60
CA LEU A 143 15.57 3.69 -2.48
C LEU A 143 14.89 2.35 -2.78
N PHE A 144 14.41 2.17 -4.01
CA PHE A 144 13.66 0.97 -4.43
C PHE A 144 14.53 -0.08 -5.12
N GLN A 145 15.85 0.04 -5.04
CA GLN A 145 16.76 -0.94 -5.61
C GLN A 145 16.48 -2.33 -5.02
N GLY A 146 16.21 -3.30 -5.89
CA GLY A 146 15.88 -4.68 -5.50
C GLY A 146 14.45 -4.89 -4.96
N CYS A 147 13.60 -3.88 -4.99
CA CYS A 147 12.18 -4.02 -4.67
C CYS A 147 11.35 -4.28 -5.94
N GLU A 148 10.33 -5.11 -5.83
CA GLU A 148 9.32 -5.32 -6.87
C GLU A 148 8.02 -4.56 -6.61
N VAL A 149 7.77 -4.20 -5.34
CA VAL A 149 6.57 -3.46 -4.94
C VAL A 149 6.96 -2.27 -4.09
N THR A 150 6.30 -1.14 -4.27
CA THR A 150 6.32 -0.02 -3.31
C THR A 150 4.92 0.22 -2.76
N LEU A 151 4.84 0.46 -1.45
CA LEU A 151 3.63 0.87 -0.74
C LEU A 151 3.94 2.10 0.10
N GLU A 152 2.90 2.88 0.43
CA GLU A 152 3.02 4.10 1.24
C GLU A 152 3.92 5.18 0.59
N VAL A 153 4.22 6.21 1.38
CA VAL A 153 5.18 7.25 1.02
C VAL A 153 6.61 6.71 1.12
N PRO A 154 7.54 7.13 0.24
CA PRO A 154 7.40 8.18 -0.75
C PRO A 154 6.79 7.72 -2.07
N GLY A 155 6.52 6.42 -2.25
CA GLY A 155 6.04 5.87 -3.53
C GLY A 155 4.72 6.50 -3.99
N SER A 156 3.69 6.49 -3.14
CA SER A 156 2.39 7.10 -3.44
C SER A 156 2.47 8.62 -3.63
N ALA A 157 3.40 9.28 -2.93
CA ALA A 157 3.67 10.71 -3.10
C ALA A 157 4.35 11.03 -4.43
N CYS A 158 5.18 10.13 -4.96
CA CYS A 158 5.93 10.33 -6.20
C CYS A 158 5.38 9.53 -7.37
N LEU A 159 4.08 9.21 -7.37
CA LEU A 159 3.44 8.40 -8.41
C LEU A 159 3.74 8.88 -9.85
N PRO A 160 3.66 10.18 -10.20
CA PRO A 160 3.99 10.63 -11.57
C PRO A 160 5.42 10.29 -11.98
N ASP A 161 6.39 10.43 -11.07
CA ASP A 161 7.78 10.06 -11.34
C ASP A 161 7.92 8.55 -11.53
N LEU A 162 7.23 7.75 -10.71
CA LEU A 162 7.29 6.29 -10.80
C LEU A 162 6.64 5.76 -12.07
N LEU A 163 5.56 6.37 -12.55
CA LEU A 163 4.92 6.00 -13.83
C LEU A 163 5.85 6.26 -15.02
N GLU A 164 6.64 7.34 -14.99
CA GLU A 164 7.63 7.60 -16.03
C GLU A 164 8.88 6.71 -15.91
N MET A 165 9.30 6.39 -14.68
CA MET A 165 10.46 5.53 -14.44
C MET A 165 10.18 4.05 -14.74
N TYR A 166 8.95 3.59 -14.48
CA TYR A 166 8.53 2.19 -14.56
C TYR A 166 7.19 2.10 -15.31
N PRO A 167 7.17 2.33 -16.64
CA PRO A 167 5.93 2.38 -17.43
C PRO A 167 5.15 1.06 -17.46
N ASP A 168 5.83 -0.07 -17.22
CA ASP A 168 5.22 -1.40 -17.18
C ASP A 168 4.67 -1.77 -15.78
N ALA A 169 4.88 -0.93 -14.76
CA ALA A 169 4.41 -1.20 -13.41
C ALA A 169 2.90 -1.06 -13.31
N LYS A 170 2.23 -2.04 -12.71
CA LYS A 170 0.81 -1.98 -12.40
C LYS A 170 0.57 -1.06 -11.21
N VAL A 171 -0.49 -0.26 -11.25
CA VAL A 171 -0.87 0.62 -10.14
C VAL A 171 -2.08 0.04 -9.42
N ILE A 172 -2.03 0.05 -8.09
CA ILE A 172 -3.16 -0.32 -7.23
C ILE A 172 -3.48 0.88 -6.34
N LEU A 173 -4.70 1.40 -6.44
CA LEU A 173 -5.21 2.41 -5.52
C LEU A 173 -6.06 1.73 -4.44
N THR A 174 -5.66 1.87 -3.18
CA THR A 174 -6.44 1.37 -2.04
C THR A 174 -7.21 2.49 -1.36
N GLU A 175 -8.50 2.25 -1.18
CA GLU A 175 -9.42 3.23 -0.61
C GLU A 175 -10.20 2.67 0.61
N ARG A 176 -10.66 3.60 1.46
CA ARG A 176 -11.62 3.33 2.53
C ARG A 176 -13.05 3.58 2.04
N THR A 177 -14.01 3.04 2.78
CA THR A 177 -15.44 3.17 2.46
C THR A 177 -15.92 4.63 2.44
N SER A 178 -15.28 5.51 3.21
CA SER A 178 -15.51 6.96 3.15
C SER A 178 -14.30 7.73 3.66
N ALA A 179 -14.24 9.02 3.29
CA ALA A 179 -13.24 9.96 3.79
C ALA A 179 -13.26 10.07 5.32
N ALA A 180 -14.45 10.14 5.94
CA ALA A 180 -14.61 10.14 7.39
C ALA A 180 -14.01 8.89 8.08
N VAL A 181 -14.15 7.70 7.46
CA VAL A 181 -13.54 6.45 7.99
C VAL A 181 -12.01 6.52 7.90
N TRP A 182 -11.47 7.01 6.79
CA TRP A 182 -10.04 7.22 6.65
C TRP A 182 -9.51 8.23 7.68
N LEU A 183 -10.16 9.39 7.79
CA LEU A 183 -9.74 10.47 8.69
C LEU A 183 -9.79 10.04 10.16
N ARG A 184 -10.81 9.26 10.55
CA ARG A 184 -10.86 8.63 11.88
C ARG A 184 -9.70 7.66 12.08
N SER A 185 -9.38 6.83 11.09
CA SER A 185 -8.24 5.91 11.15
C SER A 185 -6.88 6.62 11.19
N TRP A 186 -6.77 7.80 10.59
CA TRP A 186 -5.60 8.66 10.66
C TRP A 186 -5.44 9.23 12.07
N ARG A 187 -6.49 9.89 12.60
CA ARG A 187 -6.50 10.46 13.96
C ARG A 187 -6.31 9.41 15.05
N GLY A 188 -6.81 8.18 14.82
CA GLY A 188 -6.64 7.05 15.73
C GLY A 188 -5.20 6.53 15.86
N PHE A 189 -4.25 7.01 15.05
CA PHE A 189 -2.83 6.76 15.26
C PHE A 189 -2.31 7.38 16.57
N GLY A 190 -3.06 8.33 17.16
CA GLY A 190 -2.82 8.88 18.51
C GLY A 190 -1.62 9.82 18.61
N ILE A 191 -0.81 9.90 17.56
CA ILE A 191 0.38 10.74 17.46
C ILE A 191 0.27 11.52 16.15
N ASP A 192 0.27 12.86 16.21
CA ASP A 192 0.47 13.64 15.00
C ASP A 192 1.96 13.66 14.67
N LEU A 193 2.35 12.81 13.72
CA LEU A 193 3.72 12.69 13.21
C LEU A 193 4.26 14.02 12.66
N ARG A 194 3.40 15.00 12.35
CA ARG A 194 3.79 16.32 11.85
C ARG A 194 4.00 17.34 12.96
N SER A 195 3.52 17.09 14.19
CA SER A 195 3.52 18.08 15.27
C SER A 195 4.93 18.44 15.76
N ASP A 196 5.10 19.70 16.17
CA ASP A 196 6.35 20.14 16.78
C ASP A 196 6.61 19.44 18.12
N CYS A 197 5.56 19.11 18.88
CA CYS A 197 5.67 18.33 20.11
C CYS A 197 6.31 16.95 19.84
N PHE A 198 5.83 16.23 18.83
CA PHE A 198 6.41 14.94 18.42
C PHE A 198 7.88 15.08 18.04
N ARG A 199 8.21 16.15 17.30
CA ARG A 199 9.59 16.47 16.90
C ARG A 199 10.49 16.78 18.09
N TRP A 200 10.05 17.62 19.03
CA TRP A 200 10.83 18.05 20.18
C TRP A 200 11.04 16.92 21.19
N VAL A 201 9.97 16.21 21.56
CA VAL A 201 10.03 15.10 22.54
C VAL A 201 10.87 13.96 22.00
N GLY A 202 10.77 13.67 20.69
CA GLY A 202 11.49 12.58 20.05
C GLY A 202 12.79 12.99 19.37
N TYR A 203 13.32 14.21 19.59
CA TYR A 203 14.52 14.69 18.90
C TYR A 203 15.72 13.74 19.04
N TRP A 204 15.87 13.15 20.23
CA TRP A 204 16.94 12.20 20.54
C TRP A 204 16.65 10.75 20.11
N VAL A 205 15.45 10.49 19.57
CA VAL A 205 15.04 9.17 19.09
C VAL A 205 15.40 9.04 17.60
N PRO A 206 16.25 8.07 17.23
CA PRO A 206 16.59 7.84 15.83
C PRO A 206 15.35 7.70 14.95
N GLY A 207 15.38 8.36 13.79
CA GLY A 207 14.28 8.32 12.82
C GLY A 207 13.06 9.17 13.14
N MET A 208 12.91 9.73 14.35
CA MET A 208 11.73 10.53 14.69
C MET A 208 11.66 11.83 13.88
N VAL A 209 12.80 12.54 13.81
CA VAL A 209 12.95 13.75 13.01
C VAL A 209 12.70 13.43 11.53
N ALA A 210 13.25 12.32 11.03
CA ALA A 210 13.05 11.90 9.65
C ALA A 210 11.58 11.53 9.36
N ALA A 211 10.88 10.87 10.29
CA ALA A 211 9.46 10.61 10.17
C ALA A 211 8.66 11.92 10.14
N ASN A 212 8.95 12.84 11.05
CA ASN A 212 8.33 14.17 11.06
C ASN A 212 8.52 14.91 9.73
N ASP A 213 9.77 14.98 9.25
CA ASP A 213 10.12 15.64 8.00
C ASP A 213 9.46 14.97 6.79
N LEU A 214 9.37 13.63 6.78
CA LEU A 214 8.70 12.86 5.73
C LEU A 214 7.20 13.18 5.67
N TYR A 215 6.50 13.09 6.80
CA TYR A 215 5.05 13.30 6.83
C TYR A 215 4.67 14.76 6.58
N ARG A 216 5.49 15.73 7.01
CA ARG A 216 5.30 17.15 6.65
C ARG A 216 5.53 17.38 5.16
N GLY A 217 6.64 16.87 4.60
CA GLY A 217 6.97 17.03 3.19
C GLY A 217 5.97 16.35 2.26
N TRP A 218 5.51 15.15 2.60
CA TRP A 218 4.46 14.47 1.86
C TRP A 218 3.15 15.26 1.82
N MET A 219 2.68 15.76 2.98
CA MET A 219 1.45 16.56 3.06
C MET A 219 1.56 17.86 2.26
N GLN A 220 2.71 18.54 2.36
CA GLN A 220 2.99 19.74 1.57
C GLN A 220 2.94 19.44 0.07
N LEU A 221 3.56 18.34 -0.36
CA LEU A 221 3.60 17.93 -1.76
C LEU A 221 2.22 17.57 -2.29
N LEU A 222 1.37 16.90 -1.50
CA LEU A 222 -0.01 16.62 -1.90
C LEU A 222 -0.84 17.90 -1.98
N ALA A 223 -0.75 18.76 -0.96
CA ALA A 223 -1.45 20.05 -0.92
C ALA A 223 -1.14 20.91 -2.15
N GLU A 224 0.14 21.05 -2.50
CA GLU A 224 0.58 21.81 -3.68
C GLU A 224 0.04 21.25 -4.99
N ARG A 225 -0.06 19.92 -5.11
CA ARG A 225 -0.57 19.25 -6.33
C ARG A 225 -2.08 19.29 -6.46
N LEU A 226 -2.79 19.15 -5.35
CA LEU A 226 -4.24 19.01 -5.31
C LEU A 226 -4.95 20.35 -5.07
N GLY A 227 -4.21 21.39 -4.69
CA GLY A 227 -4.79 22.70 -4.37
C GLY A 227 -5.62 22.71 -3.09
N VAL A 228 -5.25 21.88 -2.12
CA VAL A 228 -5.94 21.74 -0.81
C VAL A 228 -4.98 22.08 0.33
N GLU A 229 -5.50 22.27 1.54
CA GLU A 229 -4.69 22.51 2.74
C GLU A 229 -3.77 21.30 3.07
N ALA A 230 -2.59 21.58 3.63
CA ALA A 230 -1.57 20.58 3.99
C ALA A 230 -1.90 19.82 5.29
N GLU A 231 -3.15 19.36 5.40
CA GLU A 231 -3.65 18.63 6.55
C GLU A 231 -4.53 17.44 6.16
N PRO A 232 -4.52 16.37 6.97
CA PRO A 232 -5.46 15.27 6.81
C PRO A 232 -6.90 15.76 6.97
N SER A 233 -7.63 15.81 5.85
CA SER A 233 -9.02 16.26 5.79
C SER A 233 -9.83 15.36 4.85
N GLU A 234 -11.16 15.42 4.96
CA GLU A 234 -12.01 14.71 4.01
C GLU A 234 -11.89 15.27 2.59
N GLU A 235 -11.68 16.58 2.47
CA GLU A 235 -11.39 17.26 1.20
C GLU A 235 -10.12 16.73 0.55
N LEU A 236 -9.01 16.61 1.30
CA LEU A 236 -7.77 16.03 0.78
C LEU A 236 -7.98 14.58 0.32
N TYR A 237 -8.72 13.78 1.10
CA TYR A 237 -9.02 12.41 0.72
C TYR A 237 -9.81 12.34 -0.59
N HIS A 238 -10.82 13.20 -0.76
CA HIS A 238 -11.59 13.25 -1.99
C HIS A 238 -10.76 13.75 -3.17
N ALA A 239 -9.96 14.80 -2.98
CA ALA A 239 -9.09 15.34 -4.02
C ALA A 239 -8.03 14.32 -4.47
N TYR A 240 -7.51 13.50 -3.54
CA TYR A 240 -6.53 12.46 -3.87
C TYR A 240 -7.11 11.31 -4.69
N ASN A 241 -8.39 10.96 -4.47
CA ASN A 241 -9.05 9.81 -5.09
C ASN A 241 -10.00 10.20 -6.24
N ALA A 242 -10.02 11.46 -6.66
CA ALA A 242 -10.83 11.97 -7.77
C ALA A 242 -10.24 11.55 -9.13
#